data_AF-A0AB74HRI7-F1
#
_entry.id   AF-A0AB74HRI7-F1
#
_cell.length_a   1.000
_cell.length_b   1.000
_cell.length_c   1.000
_cell.angle_alpha   90.00
_cell.angle_beta   90.00
_cell.angle_gamma   90.00
#
_symmetry.space_group_name_H-M   'P 1'
#
loop_
_entity.id
_entity.type
_entity.pdbx_description
1 polymer ?
#
loop_
_entity_poly.entity_id
_entity_poly.type
_entity_poly.pdbx_seq_one_letter_code
_entity_poly.pdbx_strand_id
1 'polypeptide(L)'
;MKRFITLLAAVALLASCTQETTDRPIDSPPKNENVVIDVSETQPFSEPVPTEKEVSIFLGYLQSLSSDTLGALRQSEQSTFACGTSCEDRPLEEISTQIDSNREELESIRADIDEILPALDHLVSSDVSGIDREGLTNVLNEFTSVSEALTHFLEADDWSFWEEARTQLNSMSSTIKGIAIYLSGV
;
A
#
# COMPACT_ATOMS: atom_id res chain seq x y z
N MET A 1 17.36 -11.60 1.78
CA MET A 1 17.04 -11.52 3.22
C MET A 1 15.53 -11.38 3.32
N LYS A 2 14.81 -12.40 3.82
CA LYS A 2 13.36 -12.36 3.99
C LYS A 2 13.00 -11.31 5.05
N ARG A 3 12.35 -10.22 4.65
CA ARG A 3 11.81 -9.22 5.57
C ARG A 3 10.49 -9.76 6.10
N PHE A 4 10.51 -10.35 7.30
CA PHE A 4 9.29 -10.67 8.04
C PHE A 4 8.75 -9.37 8.62
N ILE A 5 7.63 -8.86 8.10
CA ILE A 5 6.92 -7.73 8.73
C ILE A 5 6.07 -8.31 9.87
N THR A 6 6.68 -8.50 11.02
CA THR A 6 5.96 -8.82 12.26
C THR A 6 5.32 -7.52 12.77
N LEU A 7 4.05 -7.27 12.44
CA LEU A 7 3.27 -6.15 13.00
C LEU A 7 3.03 -6.37 14.50
N LEU A 8 3.95 -5.88 15.33
CA LEU A 8 3.80 -5.74 16.78
C LEU A 8 2.91 -4.53 17.08
N ALA A 9 1.59 -4.74 17.11
CA ALA A 9 0.64 -3.76 17.61
C ALA A 9 0.74 -3.66 19.15
N ALA A 10 1.53 -2.70 19.64
CA ALA A 10 1.57 -2.34 21.05
C ALA A 10 0.33 -1.49 21.39
N VAL A 11 -0.71 -2.12 21.94
CA VAL A 11 -1.86 -1.41 22.53
C VAL A 11 -1.51 -1.07 23.99
N ALA A 12 -1.08 0.17 24.22
CA ALA A 12 -1.03 0.75 25.56
C ALA A 12 -2.37 1.45 25.84
N LEU A 13 -3.27 0.79 26.56
CA LEU A 13 -4.42 1.41 27.21
C LEU A 13 -4.42 1.05 28.69
N LEU A 14 -3.95 1.97 29.52
CA LEU A 14 -4.24 2.00 30.95
C LEU A 14 -4.78 3.38 31.33
N ALA A 15 -6.11 3.47 31.32
CA ALA A 15 -6.90 4.25 32.27
C ALA A 15 -7.89 3.22 32.85
N SER A 16 -8.20 3.12 34.14
CA SER A 16 -8.23 4.10 35.22
C SER A 16 -8.34 3.35 36.57
N CYS A 17 -8.20 4.10 37.67
CA CYS A 17 -8.36 3.64 39.04
C CYS A 17 -9.74 3.03 39.40
N THR A 18 -9.71 2.35 40.56
CA THR A 18 -10.76 1.96 41.53
C THR A 18 -11.44 0.58 41.44
N GLN A 19 -11.35 -0.12 42.58
CA GLN A 19 -11.82 -1.45 42.95
C GLN A 19 -13.36 -1.52 43.11
N GLU A 20 -13.96 -2.66 42.76
CA GLU A 20 -14.77 -3.46 43.69
C GLU A 20 -15.05 -4.87 43.14
N THR A 21 -14.96 -5.84 44.05
CA THR A 21 -15.07 -7.30 43.88
C THR A 21 -16.49 -7.79 43.58
N THR A 22 -16.65 -8.83 42.75
CA THR A 22 -17.58 -9.96 42.96
C THR A 22 -17.26 -11.10 41.97
N ASP A 23 -17.07 -12.32 42.52
CA ASP A 23 -16.86 -13.60 41.83
C ASP A 23 -17.98 -13.97 40.83
N ARG A 24 -17.60 -14.27 39.59
CA ARG A 24 -18.33 -15.13 38.65
C ARG A 24 -17.30 -15.94 37.86
N PRO A 25 -17.53 -17.24 37.60
CA PRO A 25 -16.67 -17.98 36.68
C PRO A 25 -16.97 -17.46 35.28
N ILE A 26 -16.17 -16.49 34.84
CA ILE A 26 -16.19 -16.00 33.45
C ILE A 26 -15.38 -17.03 32.67
N ASP A 27 -16.08 -17.76 31.80
CA ASP A 27 -15.48 -18.49 30.69
C ASP A 27 -14.35 -17.63 30.13
N SER A 28 -13.14 -18.20 30.10
CA SER A 28 -11.97 -17.49 29.61
C SER A 28 -12.30 -16.82 28.28
N PRO A 29 -11.97 -15.53 28.09
CA PRO A 29 -12.22 -14.85 26.83
C PRO A 29 -11.54 -15.67 25.72
N PRO A 30 -12.17 -15.83 24.54
CA PRO A 30 -11.56 -16.59 23.47
C PRO A 30 -10.17 -16.00 23.22
N LYS A 31 -9.16 -16.89 23.23
CA LYS A 31 -7.77 -16.53 22.93
C LYS A 31 -7.78 -15.65 21.69
N ASN A 32 -7.18 -14.46 21.80
CA ASN A 32 -6.94 -13.57 20.68
C ASN A 32 -6.38 -14.38 19.50
N GLU A 33 -7.23 -14.70 18.53
CA GLU A 33 -6.79 -15.15 17.22
C GLU A 33 -6.10 -13.96 16.57
N ASN A 34 -4.77 -13.98 16.61
CA ASN A 34 -3.94 -13.17 15.74
C ASN A 34 -4.24 -13.63 14.31
N VAL A 35 -5.13 -12.91 13.64
CA VAL A 35 -5.39 -13.11 12.21
C VAL A 35 -4.19 -12.53 11.47
N VAL A 36 -3.46 -13.40 10.77
CA VAL A 36 -2.31 -13.03 9.95
C VAL A 36 -2.75 -13.15 8.49
N ILE A 37 -2.64 -12.06 7.75
CA ILE A 37 -2.87 -12.03 6.30
C ILE A 37 -1.49 -11.99 5.66
N ASP A 38 -1.13 -13.04 4.93
CA ASP A 38 0.14 -13.11 4.21
C ASP A 38 -0.12 -12.81 2.73
N VAL A 39 -0.08 -11.52 2.39
CA VAL A 39 -0.33 -11.02 1.04
C VAL A 39 0.67 -11.55 0.01
N SER A 40 1.84 -12.04 0.44
CA SER A 40 2.87 -12.61 -0.43
C SER A 40 2.58 -14.04 -0.91
N GLU A 41 1.56 -14.69 -0.35
CA GLU A 41 1.17 -16.05 -0.71
C GLU A 41 0.00 -16.11 -1.70
N THR A 42 -0.05 -17.19 -2.48
CA THR A 42 -1.15 -17.49 -3.43
C THR A 42 -2.52 -17.65 -2.76
N GLN A 43 -2.56 -17.84 -1.45
CA GLN A 43 -3.79 -17.87 -0.66
C GLN A 43 -3.59 -16.98 0.59
N PRO A 44 -3.80 -15.65 0.46
CA PRO A 44 -3.43 -14.69 1.50
C PRO A 44 -4.39 -14.66 2.69
N PHE A 45 -5.54 -15.33 2.55
CA PHE A 45 -6.56 -15.48 3.58
C PHE A 45 -6.64 -16.94 4.06
N SER A 46 -7.02 -17.12 5.32
CA SER A 46 -7.02 -18.44 5.98
C SER A 46 -8.03 -19.40 5.35
N GLU A 47 -9.12 -18.87 4.80
CA GLU A 47 -10.24 -19.62 4.21
C GLU A 47 -10.48 -19.21 2.75
N PRO A 48 -11.09 -20.07 1.90
CA PRO A 48 -11.43 -19.72 0.51
C PRO A 48 -12.42 -18.56 0.38
N VAL A 49 -13.26 -18.36 1.39
CA VAL A 49 -14.10 -17.16 1.55
C VAL A 49 -13.58 -16.44 2.79
N PRO A 50 -12.95 -15.27 2.65
CA PRO A 50 -12.41 -14.54 3.78
C PRO A 50 -13.47 -14.18 4.81
N THR A 51 -13.10 -14.21 6.08
CA THR A 51 -13.98 -13.75 7.17
C THR A 51 -14.10 -12.22 7.16
N GLU A 52 -15.19 -11.67 7.72
CA GLU A 52 -15.37 -10.22 7.86
C GLU A 52 -14.19 -9.54 8.60
N LYS A 53 -13.60 -10.25 9.58
CA LYS A 53 -12.42 -9.79 10.32
C LYS A 53 -11.19 -9.72 9.42
N GLU A 54 -10.94 -10.74 8.59
CA GLU A 54 -9.84 -10.74 7.62
C GLU A 54 -10.01 -9.63 6.57
N VAL A 55 -11.22 -9.46 6.04
CA VAL A 55 -11.54 -8.38 5.11
C VAL A 55 -11.23 -7.02 5.73
N SER A 56 -11.71 -6.77 6.95
CA SER A 56 -11.49 -5.49 7.64
C SER A 56 -10.00 -5.22 7.87
N ILE A 57 -9.21 -6.22 8.23
CA ILE A 57 -7.77 -6.09 8.40
C ILE A 57 -7.09 -5.78 7.06
N PHE A 58 -7.45 -6.49 6.00
CA PHE A 58 -6.87 -6.28 4.67
C PHE A 58 -7.18 -4.90 4.10
N LEU A 59 -8.43 -4.43 4.21
CA LEU A 59 -8.80 -3.09 3.74
C LEU A 59 -8.06 -2.00 4.54
N GLY A 60 -7.87 -2.19 5.85
CA GLY A 60 -7.06 -1.29 6.66
C GLY A 60 -5.59 -1.28 6.26
N TYR A 61 -5.04 -2.44 5.90
CA TYR A 61 -3.68 -2.55 5.37
C TYR A 61 -3.55 -1.87 4.01
N LEU A 62 -4.47 -2.10 3.07
CA LEU A 62 -4.49 -1.41 1.77
C LEU A 62 -4.58 0.11 1.92
N GLN A 63 -5.39 0.59 2.86
CA GLN A 63 -5.46 2.02 3.16
C GLN A 63 -4.13 2.57 3.67
N SER A 64 -3.50 1.89 4.65
CA SER A 64 -2.18 2.28 5.17
C SER A 64 -1.14 2.28 4.06
N LEU A 65 -1.10 1.21 3.27
CA LEU A 65 -0.15 1.06 2.19
C LEU A 65 -0.33 2.15 1.14
N SER A 66 -1.54 2.39 0.65
CA SER A 66 -1.80 3.47 -0.32
C SER A 66 -1.36 4.84 0.20
N SER A 67 -1.52 5.10 1.51
CA SER A 67 -1.02 6.33 2.14
C SER A 67 0.51 6.38 2.20
N ASP A 68 1.17 5.29 2.58
CA ASP A 68 2.63 5.21 2.66
C ASP A 68 3.26 5.29 1.25
N THR A 69 2.69 4.57 0.29
CA THR A 69 3.07 4.61 -1.12
C THR A 69 2.85 5.98 -1.74
N LEU A 70 1.75 6.69 -1.40
CA LEU A 70 1.56 8.08 -1.81
C LEU A 70 2.67 8.98 -1.28
N GLY A 71 3.06 8.77 -0.01
CA GLY A 71 4.17 9.48 0.62
C GLY A 71 5.49 9.22 -0.10
N ALA A 72 5.78 7.95 -0.41
CA ALA A 72 7.00 7.53 -1.10
C ALA A 72 7.03 8.01 -2.56
N LEU A 73 5.94 7.88 -3.32
CA LEU A 73 5.88 8.38 -4.69
C LEU A 73 6.01 9.90 -4.76
N ARG A 74 5.41 10.62 -3.82
CA ARG A 74 5.54 12.07 -3.74
C ARG A 74 6.95 12.50 -3.34
N GLN A 75 7.58 11.79 -2.40
CA GLN A 75 8.98 12.04 -2.04
C GLN A 75 9.88 11.76 -3.23
N SER A 76 9.67 10.64 -3.92
CA SER A 76 10.40 10.26 -5.13
C SER A 76 10.20 11.28 -6.25
N GLU A 77 8.98 11.78 -6.48
CA GLU A 77 8.73 12.88 -7.42
C GLU A 77 9.51 14.15 -7.03
N GLN A 78 9.45 14.54 -5.76
CA GLN A 78 10.12 15.73 -5.24
C GLN A 78 11.65 15.59 -5.21
N SER A 79 12.18 14.40 -5.00
CA SER A 79 13.63 14.15 -4.99
C SER A 79 14.16 13.96 -6.41
N THR A 80 13.42 13.27 -7.28
CA THR A 80 13.76 13.04 -8.70
C THR A 80 13.67 14.33 -9.49
N PHE A 81 12.67 15.16 -9.21
CA PHE A 81 12.41 16.43 -9.90
C PHE A 81 12.37 17.61 -8.93
N ALA A 82 13.35 17.70 -8.03
CA ALA A 82 13.47 18.80 -7.05
C ALA A 82 13.48 20.20 -7.69
N CYS A 83 13.71 20.31 -9.00
CA CYS A 83 13.49 21.54 -9.74
C CYS A 83 12.00 21.70 -10.04
N GLY A 84 11.35 22.65 -9.36
CA GLY A 84 9.91 22.93 -9.48
C GLY A 84 9.38 22.91 -10.93
N THR A 85 9.62 23.97 -11.71
CA THR A 85 9.04 24.11 -13.07
C THR A 85 10.06 24.07 -14.21
N SER A 86 11.36 24.12 -13.93
CA SER A 86 12.41 24.02 -14.96
C SER A 86 13.66 23.37 -14.37
N CYS A 87 14.03 22.21 -14.92
CA CYS A 87 15.34 21.61 -14.74
C CYS A 87 16.29 21.97 -15.90
N GLU A 88 15.90 22.91 -16.78
CA GLU A 88 16.64 23.24 -18.01
C GLU A 88 18.08 23.73 -17.74
N ASP A 89 18.32 24.29 -16.56
CA ASP A 89 19.63 24.84 -16.16
C ASP A 89 20.51 23.86 -15.37
N ARG A 90 20.05 22.64 -15.05
CA ARG A 90 20.86 21.66 -14.30
C ARG A 90 21.66 20.75 -15.24
N PRO A 91 22.91 20.39 -14.86
CA PRO A 91 23.67 19.40 -15.62
C PRO A 91 22.93 18.06 -15.67
N LEU A 92 22.83 17.46 -16.86
CA LEU A 92 22.18 16.16 -17.07
C LEU A 92 22.77 15.07 -16.16
N GLU A 93 24.07 15.12 -15.86
CA GLU A 93 24.74 14.17 -14.96
C GLU A 93 24.25 14.26 -13.51
N GLU A 94 23.91 15.46 -13.03
CA GLU A 94 23.34 15.61 -11.69
C GLU A 94 21.89 15.12 -11.62
N ILE A 95 21.11 15.38 -12.68
CA ILE A 95 19.74 14.87 -12.82
C ILE A 95 19.77 13.32 -12.85
N SER A 96 20.66 12.74 -13.66
CA SER A 96 20.87 11.30 -13.78
C SER A 96 21.26 10.64 -12.44
N THR A 97 22.19 11.22 -11.69
CA THR A 97 22.61 10.66 -10.39
C THR A 97 21.47 10.64 -9.36
N GLN A 98 20.62 11.67 -9.40
CA GLN A 98 19.50 11.80 -8.48
C GLN A 98 18.39 10.81 -8.81
N ILE A 99 18.11 10.66 -10.10
CA ILE A 99 17.25 9.62 -10.66
C ILE A 99 17.70 8.22 -10.21
N ASP A 100 18.99 7.90 -10.36
CA ASP A 100 19.53 6.58 -9.95
C ASP A 100 19.30 6.32 -8.46
N SER A 101 19.43 7.34 -7.61
CA SER A 101 19.18 7.22 -6.17
C SER A 101 17.71 6.96 -5.83
N ASN A 102 16.78 7.47 -6.63
CA ASN A 102 15.33 7.30 -6.40
C ASN A 102 14.78 6.04 -7.04
N ARG A 103 15.55 5.41 -7.93
CA ARG A 103 15.21 4.13 -8.56
C ARG A 103 14.92 3.05 -7.52
N GLU A 104 15.72 2.98 -6.45
CA GLU A 104 15.50 2.01 -5.36
C GLU A 104 14.15 2.22 -4.64
N GLU A 105 13.75 3.48 -4.43
CA GLU A 105 12.46 3.80 -3.81
C GLU A 105 11.29 3.39 -4.72
N LEU A 106 11.39 3.69 -6.01
CA LEU A 106 10.37 3.32 -7.00
C LEU A 106 10.28 1.81 -7.20
N GLU A 107 11.41 1.10 -7.17
CA GLU A 107 11.46 -0.37 -7.18
C GLU A 107 10.78 -0.95 -5.93
N SER A 108 10.98 -0.35 -4.76
CA SER A 108 10.30 -0.76 -3.52
C SER A 108 8.78 -0.53 -3.63
N ILE A 109 8.36 0.64 -4.12
CA ILE A 109 6.94 0.96 -4.30
C ILE A 109 6.26 -0.03 -5.25
N ARG A 110 6.89 -0.34 -6.39
CA ARG A 110 6.40 -1.35 -7.31
C ARG A 110 6.26 -2.70 -6.62
N ALA A 111 7.28 -3.12 -5.87
CA ALA A 111 7.26 -4.39 -5.16
C ALA A 111 6.13 -4.47 -4.13
N ASP A 112 5.87 -3.39 -3.39
CA ASP A 112 4.77 -3.35 -2.43
C ASP A 112 3.40 -3.47 -3.13
N ILE A 113 3.23 -2.84 -4.30
CA ILE A 113 2.01 -2.97 -5.12
C ILE A 113 1.87 -4.41 -5.64
N ASP A 114 2.94 -4.99 -6.18
CA ASP A 114 2.93 -6.36 -6.70
C ASP A 114 2.61 -7.40 -5.62
N GLU A 115 3.03 -7.15 -4.37
CA GLU A 115 2.72 -8.01 -3.23
C GLU A 115 1.23 -8.01 -2.87
N ILE A 116 0.51 -6.88 -3.05
CA ILE A 116 -0.91 -6.80 -2.67
C ILE A 116 -1.89 -7.25 -3.76
N LEU A 117 -1.49 -7.19 -5.03
CA LEU A 117 -2.37 -7.48 -6.17
C LEU A 117 -3.04 -8.87 -6.05
N PRO A 118 -2.35 -9.96 -5.68
CA PRO A 118 -2.97 -11.28 -5.55
C PRO A 118 -4.06 -11.32 -4.47
N ALA A 119 -3.84 -10.66 -3.33
CA ALA A 119 -4.81 -10.62 -2.24
C ALA A 119 -6.05 -9.80 -2.61
N LEU A 120 -5.86 -8.71 -3.35
CA LEU A 120 -6.96 -7.90 -3.85
C LEU A 120 -7.77 -8.64 -4.92
N ASP A 121 -7.11 -9.32 -5.86
CA ASP A 121 -7.77 -10.16 -6.87
C ASP A 121 -8.57 -11.31 -6.24
N HIS A 122 -7.99 -11.97 -5.23
CA HIS A 122 -8.70 -12.98 -4.45
C HIS A 122 -9.94 -12.40 -3.76
N LEU A 123 -9.82 -11.24 -3.12
CA LEU A 123 -10.95 -10.61 -2.44
C LEU A 123 -12.07 -10.24 -3.42
N VAL A 124 -11.73 -9.66 -4.57
CA VAL A 124 -12.68 -9.31 -5.66
C VAL A 124 -13.37 -10.55 -6.22
N SER A 125 -12.69 -11.70 -6.25
CA SER A 125 -13.26 -12.96 -6.74
C SER A 125 -14.01 -13.78 -5.66
N SER A 126 -13.84 -13.47 -4.37
CA SER A 126 -14.45 -14.22 -3.25
C SER A 126 -15.93 -13.89 -2.99
N ASP A 127 -16.77 -14.88 -2.66
CA ASP A 127 -18.22 -14.69 -2.40
C ASP A 127 -18.55 -13.99 -1.06
N VAL A 128 -17.63 -13.18 -0.53
CA VAL A 128 -17.81 -12.48 0.73
C VAL A 128 -18.89 -11.39 0.62
N SER A 129 -19.76 -11.32 1.61
CA SER A 129 -20.88 -10.38 1.65
C SER A 129 -20.49 -9.03 2.24
N GLY A 130 -21.18 -7.96 1.82
CA GLY A 130 -21.05 -6.63 2.45
C GLY A 130 -19.89 -5.78 1.92
N ILE A 131 -19.26 -6.18 0.82
CA ILE A 131 -18.18 -5.46 0.16
C ILE A 131 -18.68 -4.76 -1.10
N ASP A 132 -18.22 -3.52 -1.32
CA ASP A 132 -18.35 -2.83 -2.61
C ASP A 132 -17.39 -3.44 -3.64
N ARG A 133 -17.91 -4.41 -4.40
CA ARG A 133 -17.13 -5.18 -5.36
C ARG A 133 -16.74 -4.38 -6.60
N GLU A 134 -17.60 -3.48 -7.04
CA GLU A 134 -17.33 -2.62 -8.19
C GLU A 134 -16.17 -1.68 -7.86
N GLY A 135 -16.22 -1.03 -6.69
CA GLY A 135 -15.13 -0.16 -6.27
C GLY A 135 -13.83 -0.92 -5.99
N LEU A 136 -13.87 -2.12 -5.39
CA LEU A 136 -12.65 -2.94 -5.27
C LEU A 136 -12.07 -3.38 -6.63
N THR A 137 -12.93 -3.66 -7.62
CA THR A 137 -12.48 -3.97 -8.99
C THR A 137 -11.76 -2.76 -9.60
N ASN A 138 -12.26 -1.56 -9.36
CA ASN A 138 -11.61 -0.33 -9.82
C ASN A 138 -10.24 -0.15 -9.14
N VAL A 139 -10.15 -0.35 -7.83
CA VAL A 139 -8.88 -0.28 -7.08
C VAL A 139 -7.88 -1.30 -7.62
N LEU A 140 -8.31 -2.53 -7.91
CA LEU A 140 -7.47 -3.57 -8.51
C LEU A 140 -6.89 -3.11 -9.85
N ASN A 141 -7.75 -2.66 -10.76
CA ASN A 141 -7.34 -2.20 -12.08
C ASN A 141 -6.37 -1.01 -12.01
N GLU A 142 -6.61 -0.07 -11.09
CA GLU A 142 -5.75 1.09 -10.89
C GLU A 142 -4.38 0.70 -10.34
N PHE A 143 -4.30 -0.18 -9.34
CA PHE A 143 -3.01 -0.69 -8.85
C PHE A 143 -2.25 -1.48 -9.91
N THR A 144 -2.93 -2.32 -10.70
CA THR A 144 -2.30 -3.01 -11.84
C THR A 144 -1.70 -2.01 -12.83
N SER A 145 -2.47 -0.98 -13.21
CA SER A 145 -2.02 0.05 -14.14
C SER A 145 -0.80 0.83 -13.60
N VAL A 146 -0.78 1.13 -12.30
CA VAL A 146 0.37 1.79 -11.66
C VAL A 146 1.60 0.88 -11.63
N SER A 147 1.46 -0.42 -11.32
CA SER A 147 2.59 -1.36 -11.34
C SER A 147 3.20 -1.51 -12.74
N GLU A 148 2.35 -1.63 -13.77
CA GLU A 148 2.78 -1.68 -15.16
C GLU A 148 3.52 -0.40 -15.58
N ALA A 149 2.97 0.77 -15.22
CA ALA A 149 3.60 2.05 -15.50
C ALA A 149 4.96 2.20 -14.79
N LEU A 150 5.08 1.81 -13.51
CA LEU A 150 6.35 1.80 -12.79
C LEU A 150 7.35 0.82 -13.42
N THR A 151 6.88 -0.34 -13.89
CA THR A 151 7.75 -1.32 -14.59
C THR A 151 8.32 -0.71 -15.85
N HIS A 152 7.48 -0.17 -16.72
CA HIS A 152 7.94 0.51 -17.93
C HIS A 152 8.88 1.68 -17.63
N PHE A 153 8.55 2.48 -16.63
CA PHE A 153 9.35 3.61 -16.19
C PHE A 153 10.76 3.19 -15.73
N LEU A 154 10.85 2.15 -14.89
CA LEU A 154 12.12 1.63 -14.37
C LEU A 154 12.94 0.91 -15.45
N GLU A 155 12.30 0.26 -16.43
CA GLU A 155 12.98 -0.50 -17.48
C GLU A 155 13.41 0.35 -18.68
N ALA A 156 12.71 1.45 -18.98
CA ALA A 156 12.98 2.27 -20.15
C ALA A 156 14.36 2.94 -20.10
N ASP A 157 14.86 3.27 -18.91
CA ASP A 157 16.16 3.92 -18.64
C ASP A 157 16.45 5.17 -19.51
N ASP A 158 15.41 5.76 -20.11
CA ASP A 158 15.51 6.87 -21.05
C ASP A 158 14.95 8.15 -20.41
N TRP A 159 15.81 8.78 -19.63
CA TRP A 159 15.52 9.99 -18.86
C TRP A 159 15.65 11.28 -19.68
N SER A 160 15.92 11.15 -20.98
CA SER A 160 16.00 12.30 -21.89
C SER A 160 14.64 13.02 -22.04
N PHE A 161 13.55 12.36 -21.64
CA PHE A 161 12.18 12.88 -21.60
C PHE A 161 11.68 13.14 -20.17
N TRP A 162 12.48 13.82 -19.35
CA TRP A 162 12.19 14.09 -17.93
C TRP A 162 10.79 14.70 -17.66
N GLU A 163 10.28 15.54 -18.55
CA GLU A 163 8.95 16.16 -18.41
C GLU A 163 7.82 15.12 -18.55
N GLU A 164 8.00 14.16 -19.45
CA GLU A 164 7.09 13.03 -19.62
C GLU A 164 7.17 12.10 -18.40
N ALA A 165 8.39 11.79 -17.95
CA ALA A 165 8.65 11.00 -16.75
C ALA A 165 7.97 11.61 -15.50
N ARG A 166 8.10 12.93 -15.31
CA ARG A 166 7.44 13.68 -14.24
C ARG A 166 5.92 13.62 -14.35
N THR A 167 5.38 13.78 -15.56
CA THR A 167 3.94 13.72 -15.80
C THR A 167 3.38 12.34 -15.45
N GLN A 168 4.08 11.27 -15.82
CA GLN A 168 3.69 9.89 -15.50
C GLN A 168 3.69 9.65 -13.98
N LEU A 169 4.76 10.02 -13.26
CA LEU A 169 4.85 9.89 -11.81
C LEU A 169 3.75 10.68 -11.08
N ASN A 170 3.44 11.89 -11.55
CA ASN A 170 2.35 12.70 -11.03
C ASN A 170 0.97 12.06 -11.26
N SER A 171 0.76 11.47 -12.44
CA SER A 171 -0.47 10.75 -12.73
C SER A 171 -0.63 9.55 -11.78
N MET A 172 0.41 8.74 -11.59
CA MET A 172 0.39 7.58 -10.67
C MET A 172 0.12 8.00 -9.22
N SER A 173 0.78 9.07 -8.75
CA SER A 173 0.56 9.64 -7.42
C SER A 173 -0.89 10.09 -7.22
N SER A 174 -1.48 10.73 -8.23
CA SER A 174 -2.89 11.14 -8.19
C SER A 174 -3.84 9.94 -8.14
N THR A 175 -3.56 8.87 -8.89
CA THR A 175 -4.34 7.63 -8.86
C THR A 175 -4.30 7.00 -7.48
N ILE A 176 -3.10 6.80 -6.89
CA ILE A 176 -2.96 6.19 -5.56
C ILE A 176 -3.66 7.03 -4.48
N LYS A 177 -3.62 8.36 -4.60
CA LYS A 177 -4.39 9.23 -3.72
C LYS A 177 -5.90 9.00 -3.84
N GLY A 178 -6.41 8.81 -5.06
CA GLY A 178 -7.81 8.46 -5.32
C GLY A 178 -8.20 7.16 -4.63
N ILE A 179 -7.37 6.12 -4.78
CA ILE A 179 -7.53 4.84 -4.09
C ILE A 179 -7.57 5.02 -2.57
N ALA A 180 -6.60 5.74 -2.00
CA ALA A 180 -6.51 5.95 -0.56
C ALA A 180 -7.76 6.65 0.01
N ILE A 181 -8.28 7.65 -0.70
CA ILE A 181 -9.52 8.34 -0.35
C ILE A 181 -10.70 7.37 -0.41
N TYR A 182 -10.83 6.63 -1.52
CA TYR A 182 -11.89 5.63 -1.68
C TYR A 182 -11.89 4.60 -0.55
N LEU A 183 -10.73 4.00 -0.25
CA LEU A 183 -10.59 3.01 0.83
C LEU A 183 -10.89 3.58 2.21
N SER A 184 -10.68 4.89 2.41
CA SER A 184 -11.00 5.56 3.68
C SER A 184 -12.49 5.86 3.89
N GLY A 185 -13.31 5.78 2.82
CA GLY A 185 -14.74 6.08 2.87
C GLY A 185 -15.08 7.56 3.09
N VAL A 186 -14.16 8.47 2.74
CA VAL A 186 -14.28 9.95 2.90
C VAL A 186 -14.60 10.64 1.59
#